data_AF-A0A946HB79-F1
#
_entry.id   AF-A0A946HB79-F1
#
_cell.length_a   1.000
_cell.length_b   1.000
_cell.length_c   1.000
_cell.angle_alpha   90.00
_cell.angle_beta   90.00
_cell.angle_gamma   90.00
#
_symmetry.space_group_name_H-M   'P 1'
#
loop_
_entity.id
_entity.type
_entity.pdbx_description
1 polymer ?
#
loop_
_entity_poly.entity_id
_entity_poly.type
_entity_poly.pdbx_seq_one_letter_code
_entity_poly.pdbx_strand_id
1 'polypeptide(L)'
;DPAIQVSILGLRVHDAVRFNPQNMLHPGDTIIADLDCSEANMPTGTLLKIGSAVLRVSGVFNTACVKWKARYGAEAFEWINTPKYRPIRLRGLLCSVYQDGEISKEDRIVKRGVESQT
;
A
#
# COMPACT_ATOMS: atom_id res chain seq x y z
N ASP A 1 -8.97 11.27 -6.89
CA ASP A 1 -9.32 11.34 -5.46
C ASP A 1 -8.05 11.70 -4.68
N PRO A 2 -8.01 12.82 -3.93
CA PRO A 2 -6.87 13.19 -3.08
C PRO A 2 -6.50 12.14 -2.02
N ALA A 3 -7.42 11.26 -1.64
CA ALA A 3 -7.17 10.20 -0.67
C ALA A 3 -6.38 9.01 -1.24
N ILE A 4 -6.07 9.02 -2.55
CA ILE A 4 -5.48 7.90 -3.30
C ILE A 4 -4.37 8.42 -4.24
N GLN A 5 -3.41 9.17 -3.68
CA GLN A 5 -2.30 9.75 -4.45
C GLN A 5 -1.11 8.80 -4.54
N VAL A 6 -0.84 8.04 -3.47
CA VAL A 6 0.29 7.11 -3.39
C VAL A 6 -0.23 5.76 -2.90
N SER A 7 0.21 4.67 -3.54
CA SER A 7 -0.04 3.31 -3.04
C SER A 7 1.24 2.66 -2.55
N ILE A 8 1.11 1.93 -1.44
CA ILE A 8 2.20 1.16 -0.83
C ILE A 8 1.77 -0.30 -0.77
N LEU A 9 2.46 -1.18 -1.49
CA LEU A 9 2.25 -2.63 -1.44
C LEU A 9 3.24 -3.28 -0.48
N GLY A 10 2.75 -4.17 0.39
CA GLY A 10 3.61 -4.95 1.28
C GLY A 10 4.46 -5.96 0.50
N LEU A 11 5.78 -5.99 0.76
CA LEU A 11 6.74 -6.85 0.05
C LEU A 11 6.34 -8.33 0.10
N ARG A 12 5.95 -8.83 1.27
CA ARG A 12 5.55 -10.24 1.43
C ARG A 12 4.32 -10.61 0.59
N VAL A 13 3.37 -9.69 0.41
CA VAL A 13 2.20 -9.95 -0.44
C VAL A 13 2.59 -9.88 -1.91
N HIS A 14 3.42 -8.92 -2.29
CA HIS A 14 3.97 -8.83 -3.64
C HIS A 14 4.68 -10.13 -4.04
N ASP A 15 5.52 -10.67 -3.16
CA ASP A 15 6.26 -11.91 -3.42
C ASP A 15 5.33 -13.13 -3.46
N ALA A 16 4.30 -13.17 -2.60
CA ALA A 16 3.32 -14.27 -2.56
C ALA A 16 2.48 -14.38 -3.84
N VAL A 17 2.20 -13.27 -4.53
CA VAL A 17 1.42 -13.28 -5.78
C VAL A 17 2.29 -13.39 -7.03
N ARG A 18 3.62 -13.28 -6.90
CA ARG A 18 4.57 -13.23 -8.03
C ARG A 18 5.17 -14.62 -8.29
N PHE A 19 4.34 -15.56 -8.71
CA PHE A 19 4.72 -16.96 -8.93
C PHE A 19 5.78 -17.18 -10.04
N ASN A 20 5.87 -16.29 -11.03
CA ASN A 20 6.93 -16.31 -12.05
C ASN A 20 7.57 -14.92 -12.21
N PRO A 21 8.53 -14.57 -11.33
CA PRO A 21 9.10 -13.23 -11.27
C PRO A 21 9.60 -12.68 -12.60
N GLN A 22 10.22 -13.52 -13.43
CA GLN A 22 10.88 -13.12 -14.66
C GLN A 22 9.89 -12.67 -15.73
N ASN A 23 8.63 -13.13 -15.67
CA ASN A 23 7.61 -12.89 -16.70
C ASN A 23 6.41 -12.08 -16.20
N MET A 24 6.44 -11.60 -14.96
CA MET A 24 5.32 -10.88 -14.37
C MET A 24 5.55 -9.36 -14.37
N LEU A 25 4.52 -8.64 -14.82
CA LEU A 25 4.53 -7.18 -14.87
C LEU A 25 4.53 -6.56 -13.48
N HIS A 26 5.16 -5.38 -13.35
CA HIS A 26 5.14 -4.58 -12.13
C HIS A 26 3.69 -4.28 -11.69
N PRO A 27 3.36 -4.28 -10.38
CA PRO A 27 1.99 -4.12 -9.91
C PRO A 27 1.43 -2.71 -10.13
N GLY A 28 2.31 -1.73 -10.37
CA GLY A 28 1.96 -0.33 -10.62
C GLY A 28 1.87 0.51 -9.34
N ASP A 29 2.20 -0.07 -8.19
CA ASP A 29 2.32 0.68 -6.94
C ASP A 29 3.52 1.61 -6.95
N THR A 30 3.38 2.76 -6.30
CA THR A 30 4.47 3.74 -6.17
C THR A 30 5.59 3.18 -5.29
N ILE A 31 5.24 2.49 -4.21
CA ILE A 31 6.18 1.96 -3.22
C ILE A 31 5.87 0.48 -2.96
N ILE A 32 6.92 -0.34 -2.93
CA ILE A 32 6.90 -1.71 -2.41
C ILE A 32 7.88 -1.76 -1.24
N ALA A 33 7.41 -2.14 -0.05
CA ALA A 33 8.24 -2.14 1.16
C ALA A 33 7.83 -3.28 2.11
N ASP A 34 8.78 -3.79 2.91
CA ASP A 34 8.45 -4.70 4.01
C ASP A 34 7.78 -3.91 5.14
N LEU A 35 6.44 -3.98 5.18
CA LEU A 35 5.60 -3.17 6.05
C LEU A 35 4.39 -3.99 6.50
N ASP A 36 4.05 -3.89 7.79
CA ASP A 36 2.75 -4.34 8.29
C ASP A 36 1.69 -3.27 7.97
N CYS A 37 0.86 -3.54 6.97
CA CYS A 37 -0.19 -2.65 6.48
C CYS A 37 -1.52 -2.78 7.25
N SER A 38 -1.59 -3.63 8.27
CA SER A 38 -2.83 -3.91 9.00
C SER A 38 -3.44 -2.64 9.61
N GLU A 39 -4.74 -2.64 9.82
CA GLU A 39 -5.45 -1.54 10.48
C GLU A 39 -4.98 -1.32 11.91
N ALA A 40 -4.61 -2.41 12.60
CA ALA A 40 -4.05 -2.35 13.94
C ALA A 40 -2.71 -1.61 13.98
N ASN A 41 -1.83 -1.89 13.02
CA ASN A 41 -0.52 -1.23 12.96
C ASN A 41 -0.57 0.13 12.24
N MET A 42 -1.43 0.31 11.25
CA MET A 42 -1.52 1.49 10.39
C MET A 42 -2.96 2.01 10.32
N PRO A 43 -3.53 2.50 11.44
CA PRO A 43 -4.87 3.07 11.42
C PRO A 43 -4.94 4.27 10.45
N THR A 44 -6.14 4.55 9.95
CA THR A 44 -6.38 5.73 9.10
C THR A 44 -5.90 7.00 9.80
N GLY A 45 -5.25 7.89 9.04
CA GLY A 45 -4.60 9.09 9.59
C GLY A 45 -3.15 8.88 10.04
N THR A 46 -2.63 7.65 10.03
CA THR A 46 -1.21 7.41 10.32
C THR A 46 -0.30 8.21 9.39
N LEU A 47 0.68 8.91 9.95
CA LEU A 47 1.70 9.64 9.20
C LEU A 47 2.95 8.78 9.01
N LEU A 48 3.38 8.66 7.77
CA LEU A 48 4.56 7.92 7.33
C LEU A 48 5.55 8.91 6.72
N LYS A 49 6.69 9.12 7.39
CA LYS A 49 7.80 9.88 6.82
C LYS A 49 8.66 8.97 5.96
N ILE A 50 8.96 9.42 4.75
CA ILE A 50 9.86 8.76 3.78
C ILE A 50 10.68 9.87 3.12
N GLY A 51 12.01 9.82 3.21
CA GLY A 51 12.85 10.92 2.76
C GLY A 51 12.45 12.25 3.41
N SER A 52 12.18 13.27 2.58
CA SER A 52 11.64 14.56 3.03
C SER A 52 10.11 14.65 2.96
N ALA A 53 9.43 13.68 2.34
CA ALA A 53 7.98 13.65 2.21
C ALA A 53 7.28 13.05 3.44
N VAL A 54 6.01 13.42 3.63
CA VAL A 54 5.11 12.78 4.60
C VAL A 54 3.83 12.33 3.91
N LEU A 55 3.54 11.04 4.02
CA LEU A 55 2.31 10.43 3.53
C LEU A 55 1.34 10.20 4.69
N ARG A 56 0.05 10.37 4.44
CA ARG A 56 -1.01 10.05 5.40
C ARG A 56 -1.82 8.86 4.91
N VAL A 57 -1.94 7.82 5.74
CA VAL A 57 -2.73 6.63 5.45
C VAL A 57 -4.21 7.00 5.31
N SER A 58 -4.79 6.63 4.17
CA SER A 58 -6.19 6.87 3.83
C SER A 58 -7.16 5.93 4.56
N GLY A 59 -8.43 6.30 4.59
CA GLY A 59 -9.53 5.42 4.98
C GLY A 59 -10.01 4.50 3.85
N VAL A 60 -9.55 4.75 2.61
CA VAL A 60 -9.98 3.99 1.44
C VAL A 60 -9.29 2.63 1.42
N PHE A 61 -10.10 1.57 1.35
CA PHE A 61 -9.60 0.21 1.17
C PHE A 61 -9.15 -0.01 -0.28
N ASN A 62 -7.94 -0.54 -0.48
CA ASN A 62 -7.42 -0.84 -1.81
C ASN A 62 -8.02 -2.15 -2.36
N THR A 63 -9.07 -2.06 -3.16
CA THR A 63 -9.71 -3.23 -3.79
C THR A 63 -8.93 -3.80 -4.98
N ALA A 64 -7.78 -3.20 -5.30
CA ALA A 64 -7.04 -3.34 -6.54
C ALA A 64 -7.81 -2.89 -7.80
N CYS A 65 -7.06 -2.59 -8.85
CA CYS A 65 -7.60 -2.24 -10.16
C CYS A 65 -7.71 -3.45 -11.09
N VAL A 66 -8.42 -3.31 -12.21
CA VAL A 66 -8.57 -4.37 -13.23
C VAL A 66 -7.23 -4.92 -13.74
N LYS A 67 -6.19 -4.08 -13.78
CA LYS A 67 -4.84 -4.48 -14.20
C LYS A 67 -4.20 -5.46 -13.20
N TRP A 68 -4.51 -5.37 -11.91
CA TRP A 68 -4.04 -6.34 -10.92
C TRP A 68 -4.57 -7.73 -11.24
N LYS A 69 -5.89 -7.85 -11.46
CA LYS A 69 -6.53 -9.12 -11.83
C LYS A 69 -5.94 -9.68 -13.13
N ALA A 70 -5.67 -8.83 -14.12
CA ALA A 70 -5.04 -9.24 -15.37
C ALA A 70 -3.58 -9.73 -15.19
N ARG A 71 -2.82 -9.15 -14.25
CA ARG A 71 -1.40 -9.46 -14.03
C ARG A 71 -1.17 -10.65 -13.09
N TYR A 72 -1.98 -10.75 -12.04
CA TYR A 72 -1.79 -11.70 -10.92
C TYR A 72 -2.89 -12.75 -10.83
N GLY A 73 -3.91 -12.68 -11.69
CA GLY A 73 -4.99 -13.67 -11.77
C GLY A 73 -6.17 -13.38 -10.84
N ALA A 74 -7.24 -14.15 -11.05
CA ALA A 74 -8.49 -14.02 -10.31
C ALA A 74 -8.32 -14.42 -8.83
N GLU A 75 -7.60 -15.49 -8.55
CA GLU A 75 -7.40 -15.98 -7.17
C GLU A 75 -6.70 -14.93 -6.29
N ALA A 76 -5.64 -14.29 -6.80
CA ALA A 76 -4.96 -13.21 -6.10
C ALA A 76 -5.90 -12.00 -5.86
N PHE A 77 -6.76 -11.68 -6.84
CA PHE A 77 -7.74 -10.60 -6.71
C PHE A 77 -8.83 -10.90 -5.67
N GLU A 78 -9.36 -12.12 -5.63
CA GLU A 78 -10.36 -12.53 -4.63
C GLU A 78 -9.74 -12.63 -3.23
N TRP A 79 -8.52 -13.15 -3.13
CA TRP A 79 -7.80 -13.30 -1.86
C TRP A 79 -7.61 -11.97 -1.13
N ILE A 80 -7.11 -10.94 -1.83
CA ILE A 80 -6.92 -9.61 -1.22
C ILE A 80 -8.23 -8.93 -0.80
N ASN A 81 -9.36 -9.29 -1.44
CA ASN A 81 -10.67 -8.69 -1.21
C ASN A 81 -11.55 -9.47 -0.22
N THR A 82 -11.11 -10.67 0.18
CA THR A 82 -11.84 -11.54 1.10
C THR A 82 -12.16 -10.80 2.41
N PRO A 83 -13.44 -10.69 2.83
CA PRO A 83 -13.85 -9.86 3.96
C PRO A 83 -13.06 -10.11 5.26
N LYS A 84 -12.75 -11.39 5.54
CA LYS A 84 -11.95 -11.81 6.70
C LYS A 84 -10.54 -11.19 6.73
N TYR A 85 -9.95 -10.88 5.57
CA TYR A 85 -8.58 -10.36 5.45
C TYR A 85 -8.52 -8.85 5.23
N ARG A 86 -9.65 -8.16 5.12
CA ARG A 86 -9.65 -6.70 4.97
C ARG A 86 -8.90 -5.98 6.10
N PRO A 87 -9.01 -6.38 7.39
CA PRO A 87 -8.27 -5.71 8.47
C PRO A 87 -6.74 -5.80 8.35
N ILE A 88 -6.19 -6.78 7.62
CA ILE A 88 -4.74 -6.89 7.41
C ILE A 88 -4.27 -6.23 6.10
N ARG A 89 -5.21 -5.69 5.30
CA ARG A 89 -4.97 -4.93 4.07
C ARG A 89 -3.92 -5.56 3.17
N LEU A 90 -4.19 -6.77 2.69
CA LEU A 90 -3.25 -7.52 1.84
C LEU A 90 -2.80 -6.74 0.59
N ARG A 91 -3.71 -5.98 -0.04
CA ARG A 91 -3.35 -5.14 -1.19
C ARG A 91 -2.53 -3.89 -0.82
N GLY A 92 -2.33 -3.63 0.47
CA GLY A 92 -1.54 -2.53 0.98
C GLY A 92 -2.34 -1.25 1.24
N LEU A 93 -1.61 -0.15 1.40
CA LEU A 93 -2.14 1.14 1.81
C LEU A 93 -2.40 2.04 0.59
N LEU A 94 -3.43 2.87 0.71
CA LEU A 94 -3.60 4.07 -0.10
C LEU A 94 -3.30 5.27 0.80
N CYS A 95 -2.63 6.27 0.25
CA CYS A 95 -2.20 7.43 1.00
C CYS A 95 -2.49 8.73 0.23
N SER A 96 -2.75 9.79 0.98
CA SER A 96 -2.63 11.17 0.51
C SER A 96 -1.23 11.71 0.81
N VAL A 97 -0.76 12.66 0.03
CA VAL A 97 0.45 13.43 0.36
C VAL A 97 0.07 14.46 1.42
N TYR A 98 0.66 14.34 2.62
CA TYR A 98 0.44 15.29 3.73
C TYR A 98 1.43 16.45 3.66
N GLN A 99 2.68 16.14 3.34
CA GLN A 99 3.74 17.11 3.08
C GLN A 99 4.49 16.68 1.82
N ASP A 100 4.66 17.62 0.90
CA ASP A 100 5.50 17.44 -0.28
C ASP A 100 6.98 17.18 0.10
N GLY A 101 7.68 16.48 -0.78
CA GLY A 101 9.08 16.15 -0.62
C GLY A 101 9.57 15.13 -1.64
N GLU A 102 10.83 14.77 -1.49
CA GLU A 102 11.54 13.80 -2.32
C GLU A 102 11.72 12.50 -1.56
N ILE A 103 11.66 11.40 -2.31
CA ILE A 103 11.89 10.04 -1.82
C ILE A 103 12.87 9.32 -2.73
N SER A 104 13.67 8.42 -2.17
CA SER A 104 14.55 7.50 -2.90
C SER A 104 14.34 6.05 -2.44
N LYS A 105 15.02 5.09 -3.10
CA LYS A 105 14.91 3.66 -2.75
C LYS A 105 15.60 3.32 -1.43
N GLU A 106 16.50 4.19 -0.98
CA GLU A 106 17.31 4.05 0.21
C GLU A 106 16.59 4.59 1.45
N ASP A 107 15.49 5.33 1.26
CA ASP A 107 14.72 5.92 2.34
C ASP A 107 13.94 4.88 3.14
N ARG A 108 14.04 4.99 4.47
CA ARG A 108 13.27 4.18 5.40
C ARG A 108 11.89 4.79 5.63
N ILE A 109 10.87 3.94 5.69
CA ILE A 109 9.54 4.34 6.13
C ILE A 109 9.52 4.41 7.65
N VAL A 110 9.25 5.59 8.19
CA VAL A 110 9.15 5.81 9.64
C VAL A 110 7.75 6.28 10.00
N LYS A 111 7.05 5.49 10.83
CA LYS A 111 5.76 5.89 11.43
C LYS A 111 5.97 7.01 12.45
N ARG A 112 5.29 8.14 12.28
CA ARG A 112 5.46 9.35 13.12
C ARG A 112 4.33 9.59 14.12
N GLY A 113 3.19 8.93 13.94
CA GLY A 113 2.00 9.11 14.77
C GLY A 113 0.72 8.93 13.95
N VAL A 114 -0.42 9.31 14.53
CA VAL A 114 -1.73 9.32 13.86
C VAL A 114 -2.29 10.72 14.01
N GLU A 115 -2.61 11.36 12.90
CA GLU A 115 -3.36 12.63 12.93
C GLU A 115 -4.84 12.39 12.63
N SER A 116 -5.69 13.15 13.32
CA SER A 116 -7.12 13.17 13.05
C SER A 116 -7.35 13.84 11.69
N GLN A 117 -8.25 13.30 10.87
CA GLN A 117 -8.71 14.01 9.68
C GLN A 117 -9.59 15.18 10.14
N THR A 118 -9.07 16.41 10.07
CA THR A 118 -9.90 17.63 10.05
C THR A 118 -10.51 17.83 8.68
#